data_AF-A0A7C4VHQ5-F1
#
_entry.id   AF-A0A7C4VHQ5-F1
#
_cell.length_a   1.000
_cell.length_b   1.000
_cell.length_c   1.000
_cell.angle_alpha   90.00
_cell.angle_beta   90.00
_cell.angle_gamma   90.00
#
_symmetry.space_group_name_H-M   'P 1'
#
loop_
_entity.id
_entity.type
_entity.pdbx_description
1 polymer ?
#
loop_
_entity_poly.entity_id
_entity_poly.type
_entity_poly.pdbx_seq_one_letter_code
_entity_poly.pdbx_strand_id
1 'polypeptide(L)'
;MAVFGNLEHISLADLLPMLSSQEGALELFNVPGHPNTTLYVRKGTLCCLHVAGKPIDALQVRSVVSRLMQAERGSFEFHPGARPRRSTMVLGLPLQGLVLAASAMSDELKEARDVLPHPDTLFRLVRIEPVEDRGITDFLDRTRALLITGASSRELAERIGLPLDDVRLYLLRLRQLGLVLPVRVRSEALPPVRKGLAQRLLGALKKRFGRRG
;
A
#
# COMPACT_ATOMS: atom_id res chain seq x y z
N MET A 1 26.08 -19.92 -3.04
CA MET A 1 26.29 -19.98 -1.59
C MET A 1 25.09 -19.30 -0.94
N ALA A 2 24.40 -19.94 0.01
CA ALA A 2 23.30 -19.30 0.73
C ALA A 2 23.88 -18.25 1.69
N VAL A 3 23.25 -17.08 1.79
CA VAL A 3 23.64 -16.02 2.72
C VAL A 3 22.64 -16.05 3.86
N PHE A 4 23.08 -16.27 5.09
CA PHE A 4 22.21 -16.32 6.26
C PHE A 4 22.72 -15.38 7.35
N GLY A 5 21.83 -14.93 8.23
CA GLY A 5 22.20 -14.03 9.32
C GLY A 5 21.02 -13.63 10.19
N ASN A 6 21.23 -12.56 10.96
CA ASN A 6 20.25 -12.00 11.90
C ASN A 6 20.06 -10.50 11.63
N LEU A 7 18.81 -10.04 11.73
CA LEU A 7 18.42 -8.64 11.61
C LEU A 7 19.01 -7.74 12.71
N GLU A 8 19.45 -8.32 13.82
CA GLU A 8 20.23 -7.63 14.87
C GLU A 8 21.59 -7.13 14.37
N HIS A 9 22.17 -7.78 13.35
CA HIS A 9 23.48 -7.43 12.82
C HIS A 9 23.41 -6.64 11.51
N ILE A 10 22.37 -6.89 10.70
CA ILE A 10 22.18 -6.22 9.41
C ILE A 10 20.70 -6.00 9.16
N SER A 11 20.31 -4.74 8.98
CA SER A 11 18.91 -4.39 8.80
C SER A 11 18.39 -4.87 7.44
N LEU A 12 17.07 -5.04 7.30
CA LEU A 12 16.48 -5.32 5.99
C LEU A 12 16.75 -4.17 4.99
N ALA A 13 16.84 -2.93 5.47
CA ALA A 13 17.15 -1.77 4.64
C ALA A 13 18.54 -1.87 3.98
N ASP A 14 19.50 -2.48 4.68
CA ASP A 14 20.86 -2.71 4.18
C ASP A 14 20.96 -3.98 3.33
N LEU A 15 20.17 -5.02 3.65
CA LEU A 15 20.12 -6.27 2.90
C LEU A 15 19.57 -6.08 1.47
N LEU A 16 18.48 -5.33 1.31
CA LEU A 16 17.81 -5.20 0.01
C LEU A 16 18.70 -4.61 -1.10
N PRO A 17 19.50 -3.54 -0.85
CA PRO A 17 20.50 -3.06 -1.80
C PRO A 17 21.56 -4.10 -2.16
N MET A 18 22.03 -4.93 -1.21
CA MET A 18 23.02 -5.97 -1.49
C MET A 18 22.48 -7.06 -2.43
N LEU A 19 21.16 -7.30 -2.40
CA LEU A 19 20.48 -8.25 -3.27
C LEU A 19 20.16 -7.69 -4.67
N SER A 20 20.51 -6.43 -4.96
CA SER A 20 20.17 -5.78 -6.23
C SER A 20 20.77 -6.46 -7.47
N SER A 21 21.95 -7.08 -7.34
CA SER A 21 22.59 -7.84 -8.42
C SER A 21 22.20 -9.33 -8.43
N GLN A 22 21.44 -9.79 -7.44
CA GLN A 22 21.14 -11.20 -7.22
C GLN A 22 19.76 -11.59 -7.80
N GLU A 23 19.59 -12.89 -8.04
CA GLU A 23 18.29 -13.51 -8.30
C GLU A 23 18.08 -14.63 -7.30
N GLY A 24 16.93 -14.66 -6.63
CA GLY A 24 16.65 -15.67 -5.60
C GLY A 24 15.53 -15.27 -4.66
N ALA A 25 15.45 -15.98 -3.53
CA ALA A 25 14.46 -15.75 -2.48
C ALA A 25 15.16 -15.38 -1.18
N LEU A 26 14.79 -14.26 -0.56
CA LEU A 26 15.14 -13.92 0.81
C LEU A 26 13.99 -14.34 1.72
N GLU A 27 14.22 -15.31 2.58
CA GLU A 27 13.31 -15.73 3.63
C GLU A 27 13.64 -15.00 4.93
N LEU A 28 12.61 -14.47 5.57
CA LEU A 28 12.64 -13.82 6.87
C LEU A 28 11.74 -14.61 7.81
N PHE A 29 12.30 -15.06 8.93
CA PHE A 29 11.60 -15.90 9.91
C PHE A 29 12.04 -15.55 11.33
N ASN A 30 11.27 -16.00 12.32
CA ASN A 30 11.48 -15.63 13.73
C ASN A 30 11.50 -14.11 13.99
N VAL A 31 10.82 -13.33 13.15
CA VAL A 31 10.68 -11.89 13.32
C VAL A 31 9.51 -11.62 14.29
N PRO A 32 9.74 -11.04 15.48
CA PRO A 32 8.68 -10.85 16.48
C PRO A 32 7.50 -10.02 15.93
N GLY A 33 6.28 -10.52 16.09
CA GLY A 33 5.06 -9.84 15.60
C GLY A 33 4.85 -9.92 14.08
N HIS A 34 5.70 -10.64 13.35
CA HIS A 34 5.63 -10.76 11.90
C HIS A 34 5.56 -12.23 11.46
N PRO A 35 4.63 -12.58 10.55
CA PRO A 35 4.64 -13.91 9.93
C PRO A 35 5.89 -14.10 9.07
N ASN A 36 6.28 -15.37 8.86
CA ASN A 36 7.35 -15.71 7.92
C ASN A 36 7.07 -15.08 6.56
N THR A 37 8.10 -14.39 6.05
CA THR A 37 7.98 -13.56 4.86
C THR A 37 9.06 -13.94 3.86
N THR A 38 8.68 -14.11 2.59
CA THR A 38 9.62 -14.46 1.52
C THR A 38 9.58 -13.40 0.43
N LEU A 39 10.72 -12.81 0.13
CA LEU A 39 10.88 -11.82 -0.93
C LEU A 39 11.62 -12.48 -2.09
N TYR A 40 10.97 -12.54 -3.26
CA TYR A 40 11.62 -13.02 -4.47
C TYR A 40 12.16 -11.84 -5.27
N VAL A 41 13.46 -11.83 -5.48
CA VAL A 41 14.18 -10.73 -6.13
C VAL A 41 14.80 -11.20 -7.43
N ARG A 42 14.83 -10.30 -8.42
CA ARG A 42 15.49 -10.53 -9.71
C ARG A 42 15.94 -9.19 -10.29
N LYS A 43 17.24 -9.06 -10.59
CA LYS A 43 17.81 -7.90 -11.29
C LYS A 43 17.38 -6.56 -10.66
N GLY A 44 17.50 -6.45 -9.33
CA GLY A 44 17.18 -5.21 -8.61
C GLY A 44 15.69 -4.94 -8.43
N THR A 45 14.83 -5.90 -8.75
CA THR A 45 13.37 -5.78 -8.59
C THR A 45 12.82 -6.86 -7.67
N LEU A 46 11.87 -6.48 -6.82
CA LEU A 46 10.99 -7.39 -6.11
C LEU A 46 9.95 -7.94 -7.10
N CYS A 47 10.05 -9.22 -7.42
CA CYS A 47 9.13 -9.91 -8.31
C CYS A 47 7.83 -10.25 -7.60
N CYS A 48 7.92 -10.80 -6.39
CA CYS A 48 6.77 -11.12 -5.57
C CYS A 48 7.17 -11.18 -4.09
N LEU A 49 6.19 -11.01 -3.21
CA LEU A 49 6.35 -11.10 -1.77
C LEU A 49 5.27 -12.02 -1.21
N HIS A 50 5.69 -13.00 -0.41
CA HIS A 50 4.79 -13.90 0.29
C HIS A 50 4.83 -13.63 1.78
N VAL A 51 3.65 -13.53 2.42
CA VAL A 51 3.51 -13.47 3.89
C VAL A 51 2.72 -14.69 4.33
N ALA A 52 3.25 -15.44 5.31
CA ALA A 52 2.69 -16.72 5.73
C ALA A 52 2.44 -17.68 4.54
N GLY A 53 3.36 -17.68 3.56
CA GLY A 53 3.28 -18.51 2.36
C GLY A 53 2.25 -18.06 1.30
N LYS A 54 1.56 -16.93 1.49
CA LYS A 54 0.57 -16.40 0.53
C LYS A 54 1.10 -15.14 -0.16
N PRO A 55 0.90 -14.98 -1.47
CA PRO A 55 1.27 -13.74 -2.16
C PRO A 55 0.43 -12.56 -1.71
N ILE A 56 1.06 -11.39 -1.59
CA ILE A 56 0.41 -10.12 -1.26
C ILE A 56 0.53 -9.13 -2.41
N ASP A 57 -0.36 -8.14 -2.47
CA ASP A 57 -0.40 -7.13 -3.54
C ASP A 57 0.53 -5.94 -3.30
N ALA A 58 0.66 -5.09 -4.33
CA ALA A 58 1.54 -3.93 -4.31
C ALA A 58 1.22 -2.95 -3.17
N LEU A 59 -0.07 -2.80 -2.82
CA LEU A 59 -0.51 -1.94 -1.73
C LEU A 59 -0.03 -2.48 -0.38
N GLN A 60 -0.13 -3.79 -0.16
CA GLN A 60 0.33 -4.45 1.07
C GLN A 60 1.87 -4.50 1.17
N VAL A 61 2.58 -4.60 0.04
CA VAL A 61 4.05 -4.75 0.01
C VAL A 61 4.74 -3.62 0.75
N ARG A 62 4.35 -2.37 0.51
CA ARG A 62 4.96 -1.22 1.19
C ARG A 62 4.80 -1.29 2.71
N SER A 63 3.60 -1.59 3.17
CA SER A 63 3.28 -1.76 4.60
C SER A 63 4.13 -2.87 5.25
N VAL A 64 4.23 -4.02 4.59
CA VAL A 64 4.97 -5.17 5.10
C VAL A 64 6.46 -4.88 5.15
N VAL A 65 7.03 -4.33 4.08
CA VAL A 65 8.46 -4.01 4.01
C VAL A 65 8.84 -2.91 5.00
N SER A 66 8.01 -1.87 5.13
CA SER A 66 8.17 -0.81 6.13
C SER A 66 8.31 -1.38 7.55
N ARG A 67 7.40 -2.28 7.96
CA ARG A 67 7.48 -2.88 9.30
C ARG A 67 8.65 -3.84 9.45
N LEU A 68 8.98 -4.62 8.43
CA LEU A 68 10.15 -5.51 8.48
C LEU A 68 11.48 -4.73 8.53
N MET A 69 11.55 -3.53 7.95
CA MET A 69 12.69 -2.63 8.08
C MET A 69 12.85 -2.05 9.50
N GLN A 70 11.76 -1.97 10.26
CA GLN A 70 11.78 -1.57 11.67
C GLN A 70 12.06 -2.75 12.62
N ALA A 71 12.12 -3.97 12.11
CA ALA A 71 12.39 -5.14 12.95
C ALA A 71 13.86 -5.17 13.37
N GLU A 72 14.09 -5.11 14.68
CA GLU A 72 15.43 -5.20 15.28
C GLU A 72 15.90 -6.65 15.48
N ARG A 73 14.99 -7.63 15.35
CA ARG A 73 15.25 -9.05 15.60
C ARG A 73 14.63 -9.93 14.53
N GLY A 74 15.29 -11.06 14.28
CA GLY A 74 14.80 -12.11 13.40
C GLY A 74 15.93 -12.68 12.54
N SER A 75 15.68 -13.83 11.94
CA SER A 75 16.65 -14.51 11.09
C SER A 75 16.30 -14.33 9.63
N PHE A 76 17.33 -14.33 8.79
CA PHE A 76 17.15 -14.34 7.35
C PHE A 76 18.02 -15.40 6.68
N GLU A 77 17.53 -15.91 5.56
CA GLU A 77 18.28 -16.77 4.66
C GLU A 77 17.98 -16.40 3.21
N PHE A 78 19.03 -16.22 2.42
CA PHE A 78 18.94 -15.98 0.99
C PHE A 78 19.29 -17.27 0.24
N HIS A 79 18.37 -17.70 -0.62
CA HIS A 79 18.49 -18.85 -1.49
C HIS A 79 18.69 -18.37 -2.94
N PRO A 80 19.93 -18.33 -3.46
CA PRO A 80 20.20 -17.94 -4.83
C PRO A 80 19.50 -18.85 -5.85
N GLY A 81 18.93 -18.26 -6.89
CA GLY A 81 18.21 -18.98 -7.95
C GLY A 81 16.86 -19.55 -7.55
N ALA A 82 16.45 -19.41 -6.28
CA ALA A 82 15.13 -19.84 -5.83
C ALA A 82 14.02 -19.05 -6.55
N ARG A 83 13.00 -19.78 -7.02
CA ARG A 83 11.87 -19.22 -7.77
C ARG A 83 10.56 -19.48 -7.01
N PRO A 84 9.56 -18.59 -7.17
CA PRO A 84 8.24 -18.82 -6.58
C PRO A 84 7.62 -20.09 -7.17
N ARG A 85 7.10 -20.96 -6.31
CA ARG A 85 6.61 -22.31 -6.70
C ARG A 85 5.30 -22.32 -7.50
N ARG A 86 4.56 -21.21 -7.58
CA ARG A 86 3.21 -21.13 -8.20
C ARG A 86 3.09 -19.91 -9.10
N SER A 87 2.05 -19.85 -9.94
CA SER A 87 1.61 -18.62 -10.59
C SER A 87 1.40 -17.57 -9.50
N THR A 88 2.33 -16.62 -9.45
CA THR A 88 2.42 -15.62 -8.39
C THR A 88 2.21 -14.27 -9.04
N MET A 89 1.47 -13.39 -8.37
CA MET A 89 1.33 -12.02 -8.80
C MET A 89 2.70 -11.36 -8.91
N VAL A 90 3.02 -10.88 -10.11
CA VAL A 90 4.29 -10.19 -10.38
C VAL A 90 4.12 -8.71 -10.09
N LEU A 91 4.92 -8.19 -9.17
CA LEU A 91 4.91 -6.81 -8.70
C LEU A 91 5.82 -5.92 -9.58
N GLY A 92 7.04 -6.39 -9.87
CA GLY A 92 8.01 -5.65 -10.67
C GLY A 92 8.49 -4.35 -10.01
N LEU A 93 8.57 -4.32 -8.68
CA LEU A 93 8.92 -3.10 -7.92
C LEU A 93 10.44 -2.96 -7.79
N PRO A 94 11.05 -1.82 -8.17
CA PRO A 94 12.48 -1.59 -7.92
C PRO A 94 12.79 -1.62 -6.43
N LEU A 95 13.80 -2.39 -6.01
CA LEU A 95 14.15 -2.56 -4.59
C LEU A 95 14.53 -1.24 -3.93
N GLN A 96 15.34 -0.41 -4.60
CA GLN A 96 15.76 0.89 -4.09
C GLN A 96 14.56 1.83 -3.87
N GLY A 97 13.65 1.89 -4.84
CA GLY A 97 12.42 2.70 -4.72
C GLY A 97 11.50 2.17 -3.62
N LEU A 98 11.44 0.85 -3.44
CA LEU A 98 10.66 0.22 -2.37
C LEU A 98 11.23 0.54 -0.98
N VAL A 99 12.55 0.47 -0.79
CA VAL A 99 13.21 0.87 0.47
C VAL A 99 12.89 2.32 0.79
N LEU A 100 13.06 3.24 -0.18
CA LEU A 100 12.76 4.66 0.01
C LEU A 100 11.29 4.90 0.37
N ALA A 101 10.37 4.27 -0.36
CA ALA A 101 8.93 4.41 -0.11
C ALA A 101 8.49 3.81 1.22
N ALA A 102 9.15 2.75 1.68
CA ALA A 102 8.89 2.11 2.97
C ALA A 102 9.44 2.94 4.15
N SER A 103 10.64 3.51 4.01
CA SER A 103 11.19 4.47 4.99
C SER A 103 10.32 5.71 5.11
N ALA A 104 9.98 6.35 3.98
CA ALA A 104 9.13 7.55 3.98
C ALA A 104 7.76 7.28 4.64
N MET A 105 7.17 6.11 4.40
CA MET A 105 5.93 5.70 5.05
C MET A 105 6.09 5.53 6.57
N SER A 106 7.22 4.96 7.01
CA SER A 106 7.53 4.80 8.45
C SER A 106 7.65 6.15 9.15
N ASP A 107 8.40 7.07 8.55
CA ASP A 107 8.68 8.38 9.13
C ASP A 107 7.41 9.22 9.19
N GLU A 108 6.64 9.23 8.09
CA GLU A 108 5.36 9.94 8.06
C GLU A 108 4.35 9.38 9.08
N LEU A 109 4.34 8.06 9.30
CA LEU A 109 3.47 7.48 10.32
C LEU A 109 3.88 7.89 11.74
N LYS A 110 5.19 8.00 12.01
CA LYS A 110 5.71 8.50 13.29
C LYS A 110 5.33 9.97 13.50
N GLU A 111 5.52 10.80 12.48
CA GLU A 111 5.19 12.23 12.52
C GLU A 111 3.69 12.49 12.64
N ALA A 112 2.87 11.72 11.92
CA ALA A 112 1.43 11.92 11.88
C ALA A 112 0.68 11.31 13.08
N ARG A 113 1.36 10.59 13.99
CA ARG A 113 0.74 9.74 15.01
C ARG A 113 -0.36 10.44 15.82
N ASP A 114 -0.11 11.68 16.22
CA ASP A 114 -1.02 12.48 17.05
C ASP A 114 -2.18 13.11 16.27
N VAL A 115 -2.06 13.17 14.94
CA VAL A 115 -3.07 13.76 14.04
C VAL A 115 -3.81 12.70 13.21
N LEU A 116 -3.48 11.41 13.40
CA LEU A 116 -4.18 10.31 12.75
C LEU A 116 -5.66 10.31 13.16
N PRO A 117 -6.60 10.21 12.20
CA PRO A 117 -8.03 10.24 12.50
C PRO A 117 -8.44 9.11 13.46
N HIS A 118 -9.47 9.32 14.28
CA HIS A 118 -9.94 8.27 15.20
C HIS A 118 -10.39 7.03 14.39
N PRO A 119 -10.07 5.80 14.83
CA PRO A 119 -10.35 4.56 14.07
C PRO A 119 -11.79 4.40 13.58
N ASP A 120 -12.74 4.92 14.35
CA ASP A 120 -14.18 4.81 14.09
C ASP A 120 -14.77 6.05 13.38
N THR A 121 -13.94 7.00 12.96
CA THR A 121 -14.38 8.14 12.14
C THR A 121 -14.80 7.64 10.76
N LEU A 122 -16.05 7.90 10.36
CA LEU A 122 -16.51 7.56 9.02
C LEU A 122 -16.00 8.57 8.00
N PHE A 123 -15.45 8.07 6.89
CA PHE A 123 -15.03 8.88 5.75
C PHE A 123 -15.88 8.56 4.53
N ARG A 124 -16.31 9.61 3.82
CA ARG A 124 -16.96 9.48 2.53
C ARG A 124 -16.17 10.12 1.41
N LEU A 125 -16.11 9.42 0.28
CA LEU A 125 -15.57 9.91 -0.97
C LEU A 125 -16.45 11.06 -1.48
N VAL A 126 -15.85 12.20 -1.78
CA VAL A 126 -16.58 13.39 -2.26
C VAL A 126 -16.25 13.75 -3.71
N ARG A 127 -15.05 13.40 -4.16
CA ARG A 127 -14.59 13.59 -5.53
C ARG A 127 -13.57 12.54 -5.92
N ILE A 128 -13.35 12.40 -7.21
CA ILE A 128 -12.41 11.45 -7.79
C ILE A 128 -11.60 12.19 -8.83
N GLU A 129 -10.33 12.38 -8.52
CA GLU A 129 -9.35 13.07 -9.36
C GLU A 129 -8.08 12.19 -9.40
N PRO A 130 -7.33 12.21 -10.52
CA PRO A 130 -6.07 11.49 -10.60
C PRO A 130 -5.09 11.96 -9.52
N VAL A 131 -4.38 11.02 -8.89
CA VAL A 131 -3.33 11.28 -7.91
C VAL A 131 -2.02 10.73 -8.46
N GLU A 132 -0.93 11.49 -8.33
CA GLU A 132 0.39 11.06 -8.82
C GLU A 132 0.99 9.94 -7.95
N ASP A 133 0.74 9.97 -6.65
CA ASP A 133 1.15 8.90 -5.73
C ASP A 133 0.38 7.61 -6.06
N ARG A 134 1.14 6.63 -6.57
CA ARG A 134 0.62 5.31 -6.93
C ARG A 134 0.03 4.57 -5.73
N GLY A 135 0.61 4.68 -4.54
CA GLY A 135 0.08 4.02 -3.35
C GLY A 135 -1.24 4.62 -2.89
N ILE A 136 -1.41 5.95 -3.00
CA ILE A 136 -2.71 6.58 -2.75
C ILE A 136 -3.74 6.11 -3.78
N THR A 137 -3.34 6.01 -5.05
CA THR A 137 -4.20 5.54 -6.14
C THR A 137 -4.64 4.09 -5.89
N ASP A 138 -3.71 3.18 -5.61
CA ASP A 138 -3.98 1.77 -5.33
C ASP A 138 -4.90 1.62 -4.09
N PHE A 139 -4.66 2.41 -3.04
CA PHE A 139 -5.52 2.43 -1.85
C PHE A 139 -6.93 2.92 -2.19
N LEU A 140 -7.05 4.01 -2.95
CA LEU A 140 -8.33 4.59 -3.33
C LEU A 140 -9.12 3.61 -4.19
N ASP A 141 -8.50 2.97 -5.18
CA ASP A 141 -9.17 2.00 -6.04
C ASP A 141 -9.72 0.81 -5.24
N ARG A 142 -8.94 0.32 -4.26
CA ARG A 142 -9.34 -0.81 -3.42
C ARG A 142 -10.43 -0.47 -2.41
N THR A 143 -10.49 0.78 -1.94
CA THR A 143 -11.44 1.23 -0.90
C THR A 143 -12.63 2.02 -1.44
N ARG A 144 -12.62 2.38 -2.74
CA ARG A 144 -13.60 3.26 -3.39
C ARG A 144 -15.04 2.90 -3.09
N ALA A 145 -15.42 1.63 -3.27
CA ALA A 145 -16.79 1.17 -3.08
C ALA A 145 -17.28 1.42 -1.65
N LEU A 146 -16.41 1.20 -0.67
CA LEU A 146 -16.70 1.38 0.76
C LEU A 146 -16.74 2.87 1.12
N LEU A 147 -15.82 3.66 0.58
CA LEU A 147 -15.79 5.10 0.80
C LEU A 147 -16.99 5.83 0.16
N ILE A 148 -17.61 5.30 -0.89
CA ILE A 148 -18.84 5.89 -1.44
C ILE A 148 -19.99 5.84 -0.42
N THR A 149 -20.16 4.70 0.25
CA THR A 149 -21.20 4.49 1.28
C THR A 149 -20.82 5.08 2.63
N GLY A 150 -19.53 5.27 2.87
CA GLY A 150 -18.99 5.67 4.16
C GLY A 150 -18.40 4.47 4.87
N ALA A 151 -17.13 4.57 5.26
CA ALA A 151 -16.43 3.52 5.98
C ALA A 151 -15.46 4.12 7.00
N SER A 152 -15.24 3.40 8.10
CA SER A 152 -14.24 3.77 9.11
C SER A 152 -12.87 3.18 8.78
N SER A 153 -11.81 3.69 9.41
CA SER A 153 -10.47 3.10 9.25
C SER A 153 -10.43 1.66 9.72
N ARG A 154 -11.17 1.32 10.79
CA ARG A 154 -11.30 -0.05 11.31
C ARG A 154 -11.91 -0.99 10.28
N GLU A 155 -13.05 -0.61 9.72
CA GLU A 155 -13.75 -1.41 8.71
C GLU A 155 -12.91 -1.60 7.45
N LEU A 156 -12.24 -0.54 6.99
CA LEU A 156 -11.35 -0.61 5.83
C LEU A 156 -10.17 -1.55 6.09
N ALA A 157 -9.50 -1.43 7.24
CA ALA A 157 -8.36 -2.27 7.63
C ALA A 157 -8.71 -3.76 7.60
N GLU A 158 -9.86 -4.13 8.19
CA GLU A 158 -10.36 -5.49 8.20
C GLU A 158 -10.66 -6.01 6.78
N ARG A 159 -11.33 -5.20 5.94
CA ARG A 159 -11.74 -5.63 4.60
C ARG A 159 -10.59 -5.74 3.60
N ILE A 160 -9.59 -4.86 3.67
CA ILE A 160 -8.48 -4.85 2.69
C ILE A 160 -7.22 -5.53 3.21
N GLY A 161 -7.18 -5.90 4.50
CA GLY A 161 -6.06 -6.62 5.11
C GLY A 161 -4.80 -5.76 5.24
N LEU A 162 -4.97 -4.47 5.57
CA LEU A 162 -3.89 -3.55 5.91
C LEU A 162 -3.89 -3.25 7.42
N PRO A 163 -2.73 -2.95 8.02
CA PRO A 163 -2.67 -2.45 9.39
C PRO A 163 -3.52 -1.20 9.59
N LEU A 164 -4.16 -1.08 10.75
CA LEU A 164 -5.08 0.01 11.06
C LEU A 164 -4.43 1.39 10.89
N ASP A 165 -3.22 1.56 11.40
CA ASP A 165 -2.52 2.85 11.34
C ASP A 165 -2.13 3.24 9.91
N ASP A 166 -1.80 2.27 9.05
CA ASP A 166 -1.57 2.52 7.62
C ASP A 166 -2.83 3.04 6.94
N VAL A 167 -3.98 2.42 7.23
CA VAL A 167 -5.28 2.85 6.70
C VAL A 167 -5.64 4.26 7.20
N ARG A 168 -5.39 4.55 8.48
CA ARG A 168 -5.59 5.89 9.06
C ARG A 168 -4.70 6.92 8.36
N LEU A 169 -3.45 6.58 8.05
CA LEU A 169 -2.52 7.43 7.33
C LEU A 169 -3.00 7.69 5.89
N TYR A 170 -3.43 6.66 5.16
CA TYR A 170 -3.99 6.83 3.82
C TYR A 170 -5.24 7.72 3.82
N LEU A 171 -6.13 7.55 4.80
CA LEU A 171 -7.31 8.42 4.94
C LEU A 171 -6.94 9.86 5.27
N LEU A 172 -5.91 10.08 6.10
CA LEU A 172 -5.37 11.41 6.36
C LEU A 172 -4.88 12.06 5.06
N ARG A 173 -4.10 11.34 4.24
CA ARG A 173 -3.63 11.84 2.94
C ARG A 173 -4.78 12.15 1.98
N LEU A 174 -5.75 11.23 1.86
CA LEU A 174 -6.95 11.46 1.02
C LEU A 174 -7.74 12.68 1.49
N ARG A 175 -7.81 12.93 2.80
CA ARG A 175 -8.47 14.10 3.38
C ARG A 175 -7.70 15.38 3.05
N GLN A 176 -6.37 15.38 3.17
CA GLN A 176 -5.53 16.52 2.81
C GLN A 176 -5.65 16.85 1.31
N LEU A 177 -5.79 15.84 0.47
CA LEU A 177 -6.10 15.98 -0.97
C LEU A 177 -7.58 16.35 -1.23
N GLY A 178 -8.42 16.45 -0.20
CA GLY A 178 -9.85 16.75 -0.31
C GLY A 178 -10.65 15.70 -1.08
N LEU A 179 -10.16 14.47 -1.22
CA LEU A 179 -10.85 13.38 -1.90
C LEU A 179 -11.92 12.74 -1.01
N VAL A 180 -11.67 12.73 0.31
CA VAL A 180 -12.61 12.26 1.33
C VAL A 180 -12.90 13.33 2.37
N LEU A 181 -14.09 13.29 2.96
CA LEU A 181 -14.46 14.11 4.11
C LEU A 181 -14.94 13.22 5.28
N PRO A 182 -14.65 13.60 6.53
CA PRO A 182 -15.23 12.94 7.69
C PRO A 182 -16.73 13.23 7.75
N VAL A 183 -17.50 12.22 8.13
CA VAL A 183 -18.97 12.29 8.22
C VAL A 183 -19.38 12.06 9.67
N ARG A 184 -20.20 12.96 10.20
CA ARG A 184 -20.83 12.72 11.51
C ARG A 184 -21.98 11.74 11.34
N VAL A 185 -22.14 10.82 12.30
CA VAL A 185 -23.22 9.82 12.34
C VAL A 185 -24.62 10.48 12.34
N ARG A 186 -24.74 11.78 12.65
CA ARG A 186 -25.95 12.57 12.41
C ARG A 186 -26.00 13.06 10.97
N SER A 187 -26.72 12.28 10.17
CA SER A 187 -27.30 12.56 8.85
C SER A 187 -27.23 14.04 8.40
N GLU A 188 -26.20 14.37 7.63
CA GLU A 188 -26.28 15.45 6.64
C GLU A 188 -26.04 14.80 5.28
N ALA A 189 -26.95 15.08 4.33
CA ALA A 189 -26.84 14.59 2.97
C ALA A 189 -25.60 15.19 2.31
N LEU A 190 -24.50 14.44 2.31
CA LEU A 190 -23.29 14.86 1.60
C LEU A 190 -23.58 14.99 0.10
N PRO A 191 -22.96 15.97 -0.57
CA PRO A 191 -23.14 16.16 -2.00
C PRO A 191 -22.73 14.91 -2.78
N PRO A 192 -23.44 14.57 -3.87
CA PRO A 192 -23.11 13.40 -4.68
C PRO A 192 -21.68 13.50 -5.23
N VAL A 193 -20.99 12.35 -5.31
CA VAL A 193 -19.60 12.25 -5.79
C VAL A 193 -19.48 12.92 -7.16
N ARG A 194 -18.72 14.01 -7.24
CA ARG A 194 -18.55 14.74 -8.51
C ARG A 194 -17.52 14.03 -9.38
N LYS A 195 -17.94 13.64 -10.59
CA LYS A 195 -17.05 13.17 -11.66
C LYS A 195 -16.27 14.36 -12.25
N GLY A 196 -14.94 14.22 -12.35
CA GLY A 196 -14.01 15.27 -12.75
C GLY A 196 -14.33 15.96 -14.09
N LEU A 197 -13.79 17.17 -14.27
CA LEU A 197 -14.06 18.11 -15.37
C LEU A 197 -13.91 17.50 -16.78
N ALA A 198 -13.02 16.52 -16.96
CA ALA A 198 -12.81 15.84 -18.25
C ALA A 198 -14.08 15.11 -18.76
N GLN A 199 -14.88 14.53 -17.86
CA GLN A 199 -16.15 13.89 -18.25
C GLN A 199 -17.26 14.89 -18.58
N ARG A 200 -17.18 16.12 -18.04
CA ARG A 200 -18.13 17.20 -18.37
C ARG A 200 -17.88 17.75 -19.78
N LEU A 201 -16.62 17.88 -20.18
CA LEU A 201 -16.25 18.32 -21.53
C LEU A 201 -16.61 17.28 -22.59
N LEU A 202 -16.35 15.99 -22.32
CA LEU A 202 -16.74 14.90 -23.22
C LEU A 202 -18.26 14.74 -23.33
N GLY A 203 -19.00 14.92 -22.23
CA GLY A 203 -20.47 14.92 -22.24
C GLY A 203 -21.09 16.10 -23.01
N ALA A 204 -20.49 17.30 -22.90
CA ALA A 204 -20.93 18.49 -23.62
C ALA A 204 -20.67 18.38 -25.14
N LEU A 205 -19.56 17.77 -25.54
CA LEU A 205 -19.24 17.53 -26.95
C LEU A 205 -20.14 16.47 -27.58
N LYS A 206 -20.46 15.37 -26.86
CA LYS A 206 -21.36 14.32 -27.37
C LYS A 206 -22.80 14.82 -27.58
N LYS A 207 -23.27 15.77 -26.75
CA LYS A 207 -24.58 16.43 -26.93
C LYS A 207 -24.63 17.39 -28.13
N ARG A 208 -23.48 17.93 -28.56
CA ARG A 208 -23.39 18.87 -29.69
C ARG A 208 -23.32 18.18 -31.06
N PHE A 209 -22.92 16.91 -31.12
CA PHE A 209 -22.85 16.12 -32.35
C PHE A 209 -23.99 15.08 -32.53
N GLY A 210 -24.88 14.91 -31.54
CA GLY A 210 -25.98 13.93 -31.60
C GLY A 210 -27.33 14.46 -32.10
N ARG A 211 -27.40 15.69 -32.64
CA ARG A 211 -28.65 16.32 -33.13
C ARG A 211 -28.54 16.67 -34.62
N ARG A 212 -28.40 15.64 -35.46
CA ARG A 212 -28.76 15.67 -36.88
C ARG A 212 -29.30 14.29 -37.25
N GLY A 213 -30.58 14.12 -36.97
CA GLY A 213 -31.50 13.18 -37.60
C GLY A 213 -32.69 14.01 -38.03
#